data_AF-A0A538A2I8-F1
#
_entry.id   AF-A0A538A2I8-F1
#
_cell.length_a   1.000
_cell.length_b   1.000
_cell.length_c   1.000
_cell.angle_alpha   90.00
_cell.angle_beta   90.00
_cell.angle_gamma   90.00
#
_symmetry.space_group_name_H-M   'P 1'
#
loop_
_entity.id
_entity.type
_entity.pdbx_description
1 polymer ?
#
loop_
_entity_poly.entity_id
_entity_poly.type
_entity_poly.pdbx_seq_one_letter_code
_entity_poly.pdbx_strand_id
1 'polypeptide(L)'
;MSPAFLQRALWLAGVTLVVAVAALAIARRDAGGGKTLPGAVPVHGSPTGYYTSRAAPYGPTAGHARTACGEPLTATTMGIAHPVLPCGVKIYIRFRGNEVLTQVIDRGPTVPDRDFDITKALADRLGLHGTQTIQWRYAR
;
A
#
# COMPACT_ATOMS: atom_id res chain seq x y z
N MET A 1 -59.08 -1.27 -16.31
CA MET A 1 -57.91 -1.04 -15.44
C MET A 1 -57.75 0.46 -15.23
N SER A 2 -57.89 0.95 -14.01
CA SER A 2 -57.92 2.38 -13.71
C SER A 2 -56.50 2.99 -13.77
N PRO A 3 -56.31 4.17 -14.40
CA PRO A 3 -54.99 4.80 -14.58
C PRO A 3 -54.25 5.08 -13.25
N ALA A 4 -55.01 5.20 -12.14
CA ALA A 4 -54.46 5.35 -10.79
C ALA A 4 -53.66 4.12 -10.30
N PHE A 5 -53.97 2.91 -10.76
CA PHE A 5 -53.23 1.70 -10.38
C PHE A 5 -51.88 1.62 -11.10
N LEU A 6 -51.82 2.03 -12.37
CA LEU A 6 -50.57 2.10 -13.15
C LEU A 6 -49.62 3.15 -12.58
N GLN A 7 -50.13 4.33 -12.20
CA GLN A 7 -49.32 5.38 -11.60
C GLN A 7 -48.73 4.97 -10.24
N ARG A 8 -49.52 4.30 -9.39
CA ARG A 8 -49.03 3.77 -8.10
C ARG A 8 -48.00 2.66 -8.27
N ALA A 9 -48.18 1.76 -9.24
CA ALA A 9 -47.23 0.70 -9.53
C ALA A 9 -45.88 1.25 -10.03
N LEU A 10 -45.91 2.28 -10.89
CA LEU A 10 -44.70 2.94 -11.38
C LEU A 10 -43.92 3.64 -10.25
N TRP A 11 -44.62 4.31 -9.32
CA TRP A 11 -43.99 4.92 -8.15
C TRP A 11 -43.32 3.89 -7.24
N LEU A 12 -43.99 2.77 -6.96
CA LEU A 12 -43.43 1.69 -6.13
C LEU A 12 -42.21 1.02 -6.79
N ALA A 13 -42.27 0.79 -8.11
CA ALA A 13 -41.14 0.26 -8.88
C ALA A 13 -39.94 1.22 -8.87
N GLY A 14 -40.19 2.53 -8.99
CA GLY A 14 -39.13 3.54 -8.91
C GLY A 14 -38.47 3.58 -7.52
N VAL A 15 -39.25 3.58 -6.44
CA VAL A 15 -38.71 3.60 -5.08
C VAL A 15 -37.93 2.32 -4.77
N THR A 16 -38.43 1.16 -5.16
CA THR A 16 -37.72 -0.13 -4.94
C THR A 16 -36.39 -0.19 -5.69
N LEU A 17 -36.34 0.30 -6.93
CA LEU A 17 -35.09 0.40 -7.69
C LEU A 17 -34.06 1.29 -6.98
N VAL A 18 -34.46 2.48 -6.53
CA VAL A 18 -33.57 3.43 -5.84
C VAL A 18 -33.01 2.84 -4.55
N VAL A 19 -33.86 2.18 -3.75
CA VAL A 19 -33.44 1.51 -2.51
C VAL A 19 -32.45 0.37 -2.80
N ALA A 20 -32.71 -0.44 -3.83
CA ALA A 20 -31.82 -1.53 -4.22
C ALA A 20 -30.44 -1.02 -4.67
N VAL A 21 -30.39 0.06 -5.46
CA VAL A 21 -29.14 0.68 -5.90
C VAL A 21 -28.37 1.26 -4.72
N ALA A 22 -29.04 1.95 -3.80
CA ALA A 22 -28.42 2.50 -2.59
C ALA A 22 -27.84 1.40 -1.69
N ALA A 23 -28.61 0.33 -1.46
CA ALA A 23 -28.15 -0.82 -0.68
C ALA A 23 -26.92 -1.50 -1.31
N LEU A 24 -26.92 -1.68 -2.64
CA LEU A 24 -25.79 -2.25 -3.37
C LEU A 24 -24.55 -1.35 -3.30
N ALA A 25 -24.73 -0.03 -3.36
CA ALA A 25 -23.63 0.92 -3.22
C ALA A 25 -23.00 0.89 -1.81
N ILE A 26 -23.83 0.74 -0.77
CA ILE A 26 -23.35 0.61 0.62
C ILE A 26 -22.59 -0.71 0.80
N ALA A 27 -23.16 -1.84 0.36
CA ALA A 27 -22.51 -3.15 0.48
C ALA A 27 -21.16 -3.22 -0.26
N ARG A 28 -21.03 -2.53 -1.42
CA ARG A 28 -19.76 -2.44 -2.15
C ARG A 28 -18.70 -1.61 -1.43
N ARG A 29 -19.08 -0.66 -0.58
CA ARG A 29 -18.12 0.11 0.25
C ARG A 29 -17.52 -0.78 1.34
N ASP A 30 -18.35 -1.61 1.98
CA ASP A 30 -17.90 -2.49 3.07
C ASP A 30 -17.04 -3.65 2.55
N ALA A 31 -17.35 -4.18 1.37
CA ALA A 31 -16.61 -5.29 0.76
C ALA A 31 -15.15 -4.93 0.34
N GLY A 32 -14.79 -3.65 0.30
CA GLY A 32 -13.45 -3.18 -0.06
C GLY A 32 -12.41 -3.25 1.07
N GLY A 33 -12.83 -3.48 2.32
CA GLY A 33 -12.00 -3.32 3.51
C GLY A 33 -11.13 -4.52 3.92
N GLY A 34 -11.19 -5.64 3.20
CA GLY A 34 -10.73 -6.93 3.72
C GLY A 34 -9.75 -7.70 2.85
N LYS A 35 -8.72 -7.06 2.26
CA LYS A 35 -7.52 -7.86 1.95
C LYS A 35 -6.88 -8.15 3.31
N THR A 36 -6.94 -9.39 3.76
CA THR A 36 -6.30 -9.87 4.99
C THR A 36 -4.79 -9.66 4.85
N LEU A 37 -4.33 -8.47 5.18
CA LEU A 37 -2.93 -8.13 5.28
C LEU A 37 -2.39 -8.89 6.50
N PRO A 38 -1.18 -9.46 6.43
CA PRO A 38 -0.51 -10.04 7.60
C PRO A 38 -0.57 -9.10 8.80
N GLY A 39 -0.71 -9.62 10.02
CA GLY A 39 -0.66 -8.77 11.21
C GLY A 39 0.62 -7.93 11.23
N ALA A 40 0.63 -6.79 11.92
CA ALA A 40 1.88 -6.06 12.13
C ALA A 40 2.48 -6.43 13.49
N VAL A 41 3.81 -6.47 13.59
CA VAL A 41 4.50 -6.60 14.86
C VAL A 41 4.38 -5.27 15.62
N PRO A 42 3.94 -5.28 16.90
CA PRO A 42 3.85 -4.05 17.69
C PRO A 42 5.24 -3.47 17.93
N VAL A 43 5.37 -2.16 17.75
CA VAL A 43 6.60 -1.41 18.03
C VAL A 43 6.51 -0.87 19.46
N HIS A 44 7.27 -1.46 20.38
CA HIS A 44 7.36 -0.99 21.75
C HIS A 44 8.06 0.38 21.83
N GLY A 45 7.55 1.29 22.66
CA GLY A 45 8.13 2.63 22.85
C GLY A 45 7.81 3.65 21.74
N SER A 46 7.01 3.29 20.73
CA SER A 46 6.52 4.23 19.71
C SER A 46 5.08 4.63 19.98
N PRO A 47 4.75 5.93 20.16
CA PRO A 47 3.37 6.39 20.32
C PRO A 47 2.48 6.06 19.11
N THR A 48 3.06 5.92 17.92
CA THR A 48 2.33 5.63 16.68
C THR A 48 2.28 4.14 16.37
N GLY A 49 3.09 3.31 17.04
CA GLY A 49 3.27 1.90 16.69
C GLY A 49 4.12 1.68 15.43
N TYR A 50 4.92 2.67 15.02
CA TYR A 50 5.85 2.60 13.88
C TYR A 50 7.24 3.09 14.28
N TYR A 51 8.27 2.53 13.64
CA TYR A 51 9.58 3.16 13.54
C TYR A 51 9.56 4.30 12.52
N THR A 52 10.51 5.23 12.64
CA THR A 52 10.70 6.34 11.70
C THR A 52 12.10 6.27 11.12
N SER A 53 12.23 6.42 9.81
CA SER A 53 13.52 6.40 9.10
C SER A 53 13.50 7.32 7.88
N ARG A 54 14.68 7.63 7.35
CA ARG A 54 14.82 8.34 6.07
C ARG A 54 14.92 7.37 4.91
N ALA A 55 14.25 7.71 3.81
CA ALA A 55 14.21 6.89 2.62
C ALA A 55 14.19 7.71 1.33
N ALA A 56 14.66 7.12 0.23
CA ALA A 56 14.67 7.75 -1.08
C ALA A 56 14.39 6.74 -2.20
N PRO A 57 13.81 7.18 -3.33
CA PRO A 57 13.61 6.31 -4.49
C PRO A 57 14.92 5.88 -5.14
N TYR A 58 15.01 4.62 -5.57
CA TYR A 58 16.07 4.10 -6.45
C TYR A 58 15.48 3.26 -7.59
N GLY A 59 16.26 2.98 -8.62
CA GLY A 59 15.81 2.20 -9.78
C GLY A 59 16.96 1.50 -10.50
N PRO A 60 16.64 0.72 -11.54
CA PRO A 60 17.64 0.00 -12.30
C PRO A 60 18.62 0.96 -12.97
N THR A 61 19.89 0.57 -12.96
CA THR A 61 20.98 1.21 -13.72
C THR A 61 21.75 0.15 -14.49
N ALA A 62 22.60 0.54 -15.44
CA ALA A 62 23.40 -0.41 -16.22
C ALA A 62 24.27 -1.34 -15.32
N GLY A 63 24.74 -0.85 -14.17
CA GLY A 63 25.49 -1.63 -13.19
C GLY A 63 24.64 -2.29 -12.10
N HIS A 64 23.33 -2.08 -12.09
CA HIS A 64 22.41 -2.53 -11.04
C HIS A 64 21.10 -3.06 -11.66
N ALA A 65 21.22 -4.08 -12.51
CA ALA A 65 20.08 -4.73 -13.18
C ALA A 65 19.51 -5.92 -12.37
N ARG A 66 20.27 -6.43 -11.39
CA ARG A 66 19.80 -7.40 -10.41
C ARG A 66 20.08 -6.87 -9.01
N THR A 67 19.19 -7.18 -8.09
CA THR A 67 19.36 -6.84 -6.69
C THR A 67 20.35 -7.78 -6.01
N ALA A 68 20.89 -7.38 -4.87
CA ALA A 68 21.76 -8.20 -4.04
C ALA A 68 21.05 -9.44 -3.46
N CYS A 69 19.72 -9.47 -3.41
CA CYS A 69 18.95 -10.66 -3.05
C CYS A 69 18.67 -11.59 -4.24
N GLY A 70 19.19 -11.27 -5.43
CA GLY A 70 19.12 -12.11 -6.61
C GLY A 70 17.92 -11.87 -7.52
N GLU A 71 17.04 -10.92 -7.23
CA GLU A 71 15.86 -10.60 -8.05
C GLU A 71 16.22 -9.64 -9.20
N PRO A 72 15.60 -9.74 -10.39
CA PRO A 72 15.73 -8.70 -11.42
C PRO A 72 15.18 -7.35 -10.93
N LEU A 73 15.99 -6.29 -11.05
CA LEU A 73 15.55 -4.94 -10.79
C LEU A 73 15.03 -4.32 -12.10
N THR A 74 13.73 -4.08 -12.14
CA THR A 74 13.02 -3.52 -13.29
C THR A 74 12.26 -2.26 -12.85
N ALA A 75 11.70 -1.53 -13.83
CA ALA A 75 10.89 -0.35 -13.53
C ALA A 75 9.63 -0.65 -12.70
N THR A 76 9.18 -1.90 -12.66
CA THR A 76 7.96 -2.32 -11.94
C THR A 76 8.26 -3.12 -10.67
N THR A 77 9.54 -3.39 -10.37
CA THR A 77 9.94 -4.19 -9.21
C THR A 77 9.55 -3.47 -7.91
N MET A 78 8.83 -4.17 -7.03
CA MET A 78 8.37 -3.65 -5.75
C MET A 78 9.26 -4.18 -4.62
N GLY A 79 9.90 -3.29 -3.88
CA GLY A 79 10.75 -3.70 -2.75
C GLY A 79 11.51 -2.54 -2.14
N ILE A 80 12.33 -2.88 -1.15
CA ILE A 80 13.27 -1.95 -0.53
C ILE A 80 14.67 -2.55 -0.44
N ALA A 81 15.66 -1.68 -0.32
CA ALA A 81 17.01 -2.01 0.10
C ALA A 81 17.20 -1.58 1.56
N HIS A 82 17.90 -2.42 2.34
CA HIS A 82 18.30 -2.09 3.71
C HIS A 82 19.72 -2.60 4.00
N PRO A 83 20.55 -1.90 4.81
CA PRO A 83 21.92 -2.33 5.07
C PRO A 83 21.99 -3.71 5.74
N VAL A 84 21.20 -3.90 6.80
CA VAL A 84 21.32 -5.10 7.66
C VAL A 84 20.16 -6.09 7.59
N LEU A 85 18.96 -5.70 7.11
CA LEU A 85 17.83 -6.61 7.14
C LEU A 85 18.07 -7.78 6.17
N PRO A 86 17.71 -9.02 6.55
CA PRO A 86 17.78 -10.16 5.64
C PRO A 86 16.86 -9.99 4.42
N CYS A 87 17.26 -10.57 3.29
CA CYS A 87 16.44 -10.67 2.10
C CYS A 87 15.10 -11.37 2.40
N GLY A 88 14.01 -10.89 1.81
CA GLY A 88 12.67 -11.45 1.96
C GLY A 88 11.94 -11.06 3.25
N VAL A 89 12.58 -10.32 4.17
CA VAL A 89 11.89 -9.79 5.36
C VAL A 89 10.75 -8.88 4.91
N LYS A 90 9.54 -9.19 5.38
CA LYS A 90 8.33 -8.43 5.07
C LYS A 90 8.12 -7.28 6.05
N ILE A 91 7.86 -6.10 5.51
CA ILE A 91 7.63 -4.90 6.29
C ILE A 91 6.49 -4.09 5.70
N TYR A 92 5.83 -3.33 6.56
CA TYR A 92 4.95 -2.26 6.15
C TYR A 92 5.73 -0.96 6.05
N ILE A 93 5.58 -0.26 4.94
CA ILE A 93 6.06 1.11 4.75
C ILE A 93 4.85 2.02 4.66
N ARG A 94 4.86 3.09 5.46
CA ARG A 94 3.80 4.09 5.51
C ARG A 94 4.35 5.48 5.20
N PHE A 95 3.68 6.17 4.29
CA PHE A 95 3.98 7.56 3.94
C PHE A 95 2.68 8.31 3.61
N ARG A 96 2.46 9.48 4.25
CA ARG A 96 1.30 10.37 4.03
C ARG A 96 -0.06 9.64 3.98
N GLY A 97 -0.27 8.70 4.90
CA GLY A 97 -1.52 7.94 5.00
C GLY A 97 -1.60 6.68 4.13
N ASN A 98 -0.71 6.53 3.14
CA ASN A 98 -0.60 5.31 2.35
C ASN A 98 0.31 4.31 3.06
N GLU A 99 -0.15 3.07 3.23
CA GLU A 99 0.65 1.96 3.78
C GLU A 99 0.71 0.82 2.75
N VAL A 100 1.91 0.28 2.53
CA VAL A 100 2.15 -0.81 1.58
C VAL A 100 2.99 -1.89 2.25
N LEU A 101 2.50 -3.13 2.19
CA LEU A 101 3.30 -4.31 2.49
C LEU A 101 4.32 -4.52 1.38
N THR A 102 5.58 -4.66 1.76
CA THR A 102 6.69 -4.94 0.85
C THR A 102 7.71 -5.84 1.52
N GLN A 103 8.85 -6.06 0.87
CA GLN A 103 9.93 -6.87 1.39
C GLN A 103 11.30 -6.30 1.04
N VAL A 104 12.30 -6.72 1.82
CA VAL A 104 13.71 -6.46 1.51
C VAL A 104 14.10 -7.27 0.28
N ILE A 105 14.49 -6.60 -0.79
CA ILE A 105 14.95 -7.23 -2.02
C ILE A 105 16.39 -6.88 -2.35
N ASP A 106 17.03 -5.96 -1.61
CA ASP A 106 18.35 -5.44 -1.99
C ASP A 106 19.16 -4.95 -0.78
N ARG A 107 20.42 -4.58 -1.03
CA ARG A 107 21.33 -3.96 -0.06
C ARG A 107 21.54 -2.49 -0.35
N GLY A 108 21.77 -1.71 0.71
CA GLY A 108 21.86 -0.25 0.67
C GLY A 108 20.90 0.38 1.67
N PRO A 109 20.93 1.71 1.87
CA PRO A 109 21.79 2.66 1.19
C PRO A 109 23.25 2.58 1.66
N THR A 110 24.18 3.01 0.82
CA THR A 110 25.60 3.23 1.19
C THR A 110 25.89 4.68 1.60
N VAL A 111 24.86 5.53 1.62
CA VAL A 111 24.99 6.94 2.05
C VAL A 111 24.62 7.12 3.52
N PRO A 112 25.28 8.05 4.23
CA PRO A 112 24.85 8.46 5.57
C PRO A 112 23.43 9.02 5.59
N ASP A 113 22.79 8.97 6.76
CA ASP A 113 21.48 9.57 7.05
C ASP A 113 20.30 9.02 6.23
N ARG A 114 20.42 7.79 5.71
CA ARG A 114 19.32 7.08 5.06
C ARG A 114 19.40 5.59 5.38
N ASP A 115 18.31 5.05 5.89
CA ASP A 115 18.24 3.63 6.28
C ASP A 115 17.60 2.77 5.19
N PHE A 116 16.80 3.38 4.31
CA PHE A 116 16.06 2.67 3.26
C PHE A 116 16.27 3.29 1.88
N ASP A 117 16.53 2.45 0.88
CA ASP A 117 16.23 2.79 -0.51
C ASP A 117 14.94 2.09 -0.93
N ILE A 118 14.03 2.81 -1.57
CA ILE A 118 12.71 2.31 -1.96
C ILE A 118 12.67 2.22 -3.47
N THR A 119 12.26 1.08 -4.04
CA THR A 119 12.20 0.99 -5.50
C THR A 119 11.26 2.05 -6.06
N LYS A 120 11.56 2.58 -7.26
CA LYS A 120 10.77 3.65 -7.87
C LYS A 120 9.29 3.28 -7.99
N ALA A 121 8.97 2.03 -8.33
CA ALA A 121 7.58 1.56 -8.38
C ALA A 121 6.86 1.64 -7.02
N LEU A 122 7.54 1.31 -5.92
CA LEU A 122 6.98 1.42 -4.58
C LEU A 122 6.88 2.88 -4.13
N ALA A 123 7.89 3.70 -4.42
CA ALA A 123 7.86 5.12 -4.13
C ALA A 123 6.70 5.83 -4.87
N ASP A 124 6.50 5.53 -6.15
CA ASP A 124 5.40 6.07 -6.95
C ASP A 124 4.04 5.62 -6.39
N ARG A 125 3.91 4.37 -5.91
CA ARG A 125 2.69 3.89 -5.23
C ARG A 125 2.41 4.62 -3.90
N LEU A 126 3.45 4.96 -3.16
CA LEU A 126 3.34 5.69 -1.88
C LEU A 126 3.15 7.20 -2.08
N GLY A 127 3.46 7.73 -3.27
CA GLY A 127 3.56 9.18 -3.53
C GLY A 127 4.82 9.81 -2.92
N LEU A 128 5.89 9.03 -2.79
CA LEU A 128 7.16 9.44 -2.19
C LEU A 128 8.13 9.93 -3.28
N HIS A 129 8.60 11.17 -3.15
CA HIS A 129 9.55 11.80 -4.07
C HIS A 129 10.74 12.40 -3.31
N GLY A 130 11.94 12.21 -3.85
CA GLY A 130 13.18 12.64 -3.19
C GLY A 130 13.42 11.92 -1.88
N THR A 131 14.33 12.45 -1.06
CA THR A 131 14.55 11.90 0.29
C THR A 131 13.43 12.38 1.22
N GLN A 132 12.76 11.45 1.89
CA GLN A 132 11.63 11.70 2.77
C GLN A 132 11.77 10.92 4.08
N THR A 133 11.05 11.37 5.10
CA THR A 133 10.84 10.60 6.33
C THR A 133 9.64 9.66 6.14
N ILE A 134 9.86 8.38 6.40
CA ILE A 134 8.83 7.33 6.34
C ILE A 134 8.57 6.74 7.71
N GLN A 135 7.42 6.10 7.84
CA GLN A 135 7.11 5.22 8.96
C GLN A 135 7.18 3.76 8.52
N TRP A 136 7.66 2.86 9.36
CA TRP A 136 7.73 1.44 9.01
C TRP A 136 7.59 0.52 10.22
N ARG A 137 7.25 -0.74 9.96
CA ARG A 137 7.15 -1.80 10.98
C ARG A 137 7.24 -3.18 10.33
N TYR A 138 7.64 -4.19 11.10
CA TYR A 138 7.65 -5.57 10.60
C TYR A 138 6.24 -6.09 10.37
N ALA A 139 6.07 -6.86 9.29
CA ALA A 139 4.91 -7.72 9.14
C ALA A 139 5.10 -8.99 9.97
N ARG A 140 4.00 -9.52 10.51
CA ARG A 140 3.92 -10.75 11.27
C ARG A 140 3.79 -11.95 10.33
#